data_AF-A0A022R9W9-F1
#
_entry.id   AF-A0A022R9W9-F1
#
_cell.length_a   1.000
_cell.length_b   1.000
_cell.length_c   1.000
_cell.angle_alpha   90.00
_cell.angle_beta   90.00
_cell.angle_gamma   90.00
#
_symmetry.space_group_name_H-M   'P 1'
#
loop_
_entity.id
_entity.type
_entity.pdbx_description
1 polymer ?
#
loop_
_entity_poly.entity_id
_entity_poly.type
_entity_poly.pdbx_seq_one_letter_code
_entity_poly.pdbx_strand_id
1 'polypeptide(L)'
;AGGSYGTVFAWDTRWPKKPILLSGLGVNENPHANSLVESDIWEVQYDNYTHPSNINSSSSSKILPAMICSEDGILAVIEQGEEPTELLAEPCAINSFDIDRQNPSDVMCSLEWESIAIITRP
;
A
#
# COMPACT_ATOMS: atom_id res chain seq x y z
N ALA A 1 1.72 3.12 8.49
CA ALA A 1 1.89 1.89 9.30
C ALA A 1 0.75 0.95 8.97
N GLY A 2 1.05 -0.33 8.84
CA GLY A 2 0.06 -1.40 8.67
C GLY A 2 -0.46 -1.88 10.02
N GLY A 3 -1.68 -2.40 10.00
CA GLY A 3 -2.32 -3.06 11.13
C GLY A 3 -3.13 -4.27 10.67
N SER A 4 -3.96 -4.79 11.56
CA SER A 4 -4.82 -5.93 11.25
C SER A 4 -5.98 -5.56 10.34
N TYR A 5 -6.59 -6.56 9.70
CA TYR A 5 -7.76 -6.40 8.82
C TYR A 5 -7.55 -5.38 7.70
N GLY A 6 -6.36 -5.40 7.10
CA GLY A 6 -5.93 -4.50 6.04
C GLY A 6 -5.90 -3.02 6.40
N THR A 7 -5.84 -2.70 7.70
CA THR A 7 -5.82 -1.31 8.16
C THR A 7 -4.48 -0.65 7.87
N VAL A 8 -4.53 0.53 7.28
CA VAL A 8 -3.35 1.36 6.98
C VAL A 8 -3.59 2.77 7.44
N PHE A 9 -2.67 3.26 8.28
CA PHE A 9 -2.74 4.59 8.85
C PHE A 9 -1.51 5.41 8.50
N ALA A 10 -1.72 6.71 8.34
CA ALA A 10 -0.67 7.71 8.24
C ALA A 10 -0.85 8.76 9.35
N TRP A 11 0.25 9.43 9.69
CA TRP A 11 0.27 10.50 10.69
C TRP A 11 1.07 11.68 10.16
N ASP A 12 0.56 12.88 10.39
CA ASP A 12 1.40 14.07 10.35
C ASP A 12 2.26 14.09 11.62
N THR A 13 3.58 14.03 11.47
CA THR A 13 4.51 14.03 12.60
C THR A 13 4.46 15.33 13.41
N ARG A 14 3.95 16.41 12.82
CA ARG A 14 3.71 17.68 13.53
C ARG A 14 2.49 17.58 14.44
N TRP A 15 1.51 16.73 14.12
CA TRP A 15 0.25 16.51 14.85
C TRP A 15 -0.11 15.01 15.01
N PRO A 16 0.65 14.24 15.80
CA PRO A 16 0.55 12.78 15.84
C PRO A 16 -0.73 12.24 16.52
N LYS A 17 -1.55 13.09 17.14
CA LYS A 17 -2.75 12.66 17.89
C LYS A 17 -3.94 12.29 17.00
N LYS A 18 -3.91 12.62 15.71
CA LYS A 18 -5.00 12.36 14.78
C LYS A 18 -4.49 11.52 13.60
N PRO A 19 -4.59 10.18 13.65
CA PRO A 19 -4.28 9.33 12.50
C PRO A 19 -5.19 9.65 11.33
N ILE A 20 -4.68 9.41 10.13
CA ILE A 20 -5.41 9.48 8.87
C ILE A 20 -5.54 8.04 8.39
N LEU A 21 -6.78 7.54 8.29
CA LEU A 21 -7.08 6.21 7.76
C LEU A 21 -6.94 6.24 6.23
N LEU A 22 -6.08 5.37 5.69
CA LEU A 22 -5.87 5.20 4.25
C LEU A 22 -6.63 4.00 3.70
N SER A 23 -6.66 2.89 4.43
CA SER A 23 -7.38 1.65 4.10
C SER A 23 -7.84 0.97 5.39
N GLY A 24 -8.98 0.27 5.37
CA GLY A 24 -9.42 -0.59 6.48
C GLY A 24 -10.94 -0.76 6.58
N LEU A 25 -11.38 -1.80 7.29
CA LEU A 25 -12.80 -2.04 7.56
C LEU A 25 -13.33 -1.06 8.63
N GLY A 26 -13.97 0.03 8.19
CA GLY A 26 -14.40 1.10 9.12
C GLY A 26 -15.41 2.10 8.55
N VAL A 27 -16.70 1.72 8.63
CA VAL A 27 -17.93 2.53 8.78
C VAL A 27 -17.93 3.98 8.24
N ASN A 28 -18.55 4.17 7.05
CA ASN A 28 -19.23 5.39 6.58
C ASN A 28 -18.48 6.74 6.49
N GLU A 29 -17.22 6.89 6.91
CA GLU A 29 -16.55 8.20 6.85
C GLU A 29 -15.72 8.43 5.57
N ASN A 30 -15.33 7.37 4.86
CA ASN A 30 -14.70 7.47 3.54
C ASN A 30 -15.10 6.27 2.66
N PRO A 31 -15.98 6.45 1.65
CA PRO A 31 -16.44 5.35 0.79
C PRO A 31 -15.32 4.68 -0.02
N HIS A 32 -14.15 5.31 -0.10
CA HIS A 32 -12.96 4.82 -0.81
C HIS A 32 -11.90 4.18 0.10
N ALA A 33 -12.14 4.09 1.41
CA ALA A 33 -11.23 3.41 2.35
C ALA A 33 -11.49 1.90 2.44
N ASN A 34 -12.15 1.30 1.45
CA ASN A 34 -12.43 -0.14 1.45
C ASN A 34 -11.11 -0.90 1.46
N SER A 35 -11.01 -1.87 2.36
CA SER A 35 -9.83 -2.70 2.43
C SER A 35 -9.88 -3.78 1.34
N LEU A 36 -8.83 -3.83 0.51
CA LEU A 36 -8.58 -4.97 -0.39
C LEU A 36 -8.10 -6.21 0.38
N VAL A 37 -7.44 -5.98 1.52
CA VAL A 37 -6.82 -7.00 2.36
C VAL A 37 -7.70 -7.29 3.57
N GLU A 38 -7.97 -8.56 3.85
CA GLU A 38 -8.74 -8.96 5.03
C GLU A 38 -7.85 -9.44 6.20
N SER A 39 -6.55 -9.64 5.94
CA SER A 39 -5.55 -10.11 6.90
C SER A 39 -4.67 -8.99 7.49
N ASP A 40 -3.62 -9.37 8.21
CA ASP A 40 -2.63 -8.42 8.71
C ASP A 40 -1.76 -7.84 7.59
N ILE A 41 -1.48 -6.52 7.68
CA ILE A 41 -0.49 -5.83 6.85
C ILE A 41 0.88 -5.96 7.50
N TRP A 42 1.84 -6.51 6.77
CA TRP A 42 3.16 -6.82 7.31
C TRP A 42 4.20 -5.76 6.98
N GLU A 43 4.15 -5.20 5.78
CA GLU A 43 5.04 -4.11 5.38
C GLU A 43 4.26 -2.98 4.70
N VAL A 44 4.71 -1.75 4.94
CA VAL A 44 4.19 -0.55 4.30
C VAL A 44 5.35 0.35 3.92
N GLN A 45 5.46 0.69 2.64
CA GLN A 45 6.44 1.65 2.13
C GLN A 45 5.75 2.74 1.33
N TYR A 46 6.27 3.97 1.36
CA TYR A 46 5.80 4.99 0.42
C TYR A 46 6.22 4.62 -0.99
N ASP A 47 5.26 4.68 -1.90
CA ASP A 47 5.49 4.39 -3.31
C ASP A 47 5.82 5.69 -4.04
N ASN A 48 7.07 5.77 -4.49
CA ASN A 48 7.57 6.90 -5.26
C ASN A 48 7.43 6.68 -6.77
N TYR A 49 6.71 5.64 -7.20
CA TYR A 49 6.42 5.42 -8.60
C TYR A 49 5.48 6.51 -9.14
N THR A 50 6.08 7.45 -9.85
CA THR A 50 5.34 8.50 -10.54
C THR A 50 4.69 7.95 -11.80
N HIS A 51 3.44 7.52 -11.69
CA HIS A 51 2.59 7.32 -12.86
C HIS A 51 2.31 8.69 -13.53
N PRO A 52 2.41 8.83 -14.87
CA PRO A 52 2.29 10.12 -15.56
C PRO A 52 0.94 10.84 -15.35
N SER A 53 -0.11 10.12 -14.94
CA SER A 53 -1.42 10.69 -14.58
C SER A 53 -1.39 11.54 -13.29
N ASN A 54 -0.41 11.34 -12.41
CA ASN A 54 -0.29 12.04 -11.12
C ASN A 54 0.45 13.39 -11.21
N ILE A 55 0.96 13.77 -12.39
CA ILE A 55 1.69 15.04 -12.58
C ILE A 55 0.74 16.26 -12.48
N ASN A 56 -0.54 16.09 -12.82
CA ASN A 56 -1.51 17.19 -12.89
C ASN A 56 -2.41 17.35 -11.64
N SER A 57 -2.29 16.49 -10.64
CA SER A 57 -3.16 16.44 -9.45
C SER A 57 -2.48 16.96 -8.17
N SER A 58 -1.49 17.84 -8.31
CA SER A 58 -0.65 18.38 -7.22
C SER A 58 -1.39 19.35 -6.28
N SER A 59 -2.36 18.82 -5.54
CA SER A 59 -2.72 19.38 -4.24
C SER A 59 -1.58 19.09 -3.26
N SER A 60 -0.96 20.13 -2.69
CA SER A 60 0.20 19.99 -1.79
C SER A 60 -0.13 19.32 -0.44
N SER A 61 -1.35 18.84 -0.24
CA SER A 61 -1.83 18.25 1.02
C SER A 61 -2.07 16.74 0.96
N LYS A 62 -1.95 16.10 -0.21
CA LYS A 62 -2.19 14.65 -0.33
C LYS A 62 -1.00 13.86 0.20
N ILE A 63 -1.30 12.77 0.91
CA ILE A 63 -0.29 11.81 1.37
C ILE A 63 0.22 11.03 0.16
N LEU A 64 1.53 10.75 0.12
CA LEU A 64 2.10 9.92 -0.94
C LEU A 64 1.42 8.54 -0.96
N PRO A 65 1.23 7.94 -2.14
CA PRO A 65 0.78 6.55 -2.26
C PRO A 65 1.61 5.62 -1.36
N ALA A 66 0.97 4.61 -0.79
CA ALA A 66 1.62 3.62 0.04
C ALA A 66 1.47 2.24 -0.60
N MET A 67 2.58 1.54 -0.82
CA MET A 67 2.57 0.12 -1.17
C MET A 67 2.55 -0.72 0.10
N ILE A 68 1.80 -1.80 0.06
CA ILE A 68 1.61 -2.73 1.18
C ILE A 68 1.78 -4.18 0.73
N CYS A 69 2.19 -5.03 1.67
CA CYS A 69 2.06 -6.47 1.54
C CYS A 69 1.40 -7.09 2.77
N SER A 70 0.79 -8.27 2.60
CA SER A 70 -0.06 -8.88 3.61
C SER A 70 0.15 -10.39 3.80
N GLU A 71 -0.36 -10.87 4.93
CA GLU A 71 -0.42 -12.29 5.29
C GLU A 71 -1.21 -13.15 4.29
N ASP A 72 -2.27 -12.62 3.69
CA ASP A 72 -3.08 -13.32 2.68
C ASP A 72 -2.48 -13.28 1.26
N GLY A 73 -1.25 -12.78 1.11
CA GLY A 73 -0.49 -12.87 -0.13
C GLY A 73 -0.74 -11.73 -1.13
N ILE A 74 -1.29 -10.60 -0.67
CA ILE A 74 -1.61 -9.46 -1.52
C ILE A 74 -0.47 -8.43 -1.48
N LEU A 75 -0.09 -7.93 -2.65
CA LEU A 75 0.69 -6.71 -2.82
C LEU A 75 -0.22 -5.65 -3.47
N ALA A 76 -0.33 -4.47 -2.86
CA ALA A 76 -1.23 -3.43 -3.36
C ALA A 76 -0.70 -2.01 -3.13
N VAL A 77 -1.22 -1.06 -3.90
CA VAL A 77 -1.00 0.38 -3.73
C VAL A 77 -2.28 1.02 -3.19
N ILE A 78 -2.12 1.82 -2.14
CA ILE A 78 -3.19 2.61 -1.52
C ILE A 78 -2.92 4.08 -1.75
N GLU A 79 -3.86 4.75 -2.39
CA GLU A 79 -3.86 6.20 -2.56
C GLU A 79 -4.99 6.84 -1.76
N GLN A 80 -4.73 8.01 -1.18
CA GLN A 80 -5.72 8.67 -0.34
C GLN A 80 -6.95 9.10 -1.16
N GLY A 81 -8.08 8.46 -0.88
CA GLY A 81 -9.37 8.79 -1.50
C GLY A 81 -9.65 8.08 -2.82
N GLU A 82 -8.80 7.12 -3.20
CA GLU A 82 -8.99 6.23 -4.35
C GLU A 82 -9.14 4.78 -3.87
N GLU A 83 -9.71 3.90 -4.68
CA GLU A 83 -9.77 2.46 -4.35
C GLU A 83 -8.35 1.86 -4.39
N PRO A 84 -8.00 0.93 -3.47
CA PRO A 84 -6.73 0.24 -3.52
C PRO A 84 -6.53 -0.52 -4.84
N THR A 85 -5.32 -0.48 -5.38
CA THR A 85 -4.94 -1.17 -6.61
C THR A 85 -4.14 -2.42 -6.28
N GLU A 86 -4.69 -3.60 -6.55
CA GLU A 86 -3.96 -4.87 -6.47
C GLU A 86 -2.88 -4.95 -7.56
N LEU A 87 -1.66 -5.32 -7.17
CA LEU A 87 -0.53 -5.52 -8.08
C LEU A 87 -0.18 -7.00 -8.25
N LEU A 88 -0.29 -7.77 -7.17
CA LEU A 88 0.03 -9.20 -7.13
C LEU A 88 -0.84 -9.88 -6.07
N ALA A 89 -1.27 -11.10 -6.37
CA ALA A 89 -1.92 -12.00 -5.42
C ALA A 89 -1.24 -13.38 -5.50
N GLU A 90 -0.60 -13.78 -4.40
CA GLU A 90 0.05 -15.08 -4.23
C GLU A 90 -0.79 -15.99 -3.33
N PRO A 91 -0.69 -17.33 -3.46
CA PRO A 91 -1.43 -18.27 -2.63
C PRO A 91 -0.86 -18.41 -1.20
N CYS A 92 0.18 -17.64 -0.88
CA CYS A 92 0.88 -17.65 0.40
C CYS A 92 1.27 -16.22 0.78
N ALA A 93 1.65 -16.03 2.03
CA ALA A 93 1.95 -14.70 2.54
C ALA A 93 3.12 -14.02 1.80
N ILE A 94 3.00 -12.70 1.63
CA ILE A 94 4.12 -11.85 1.21
C ILE A 94 4.74 -11.25 2.47
N ASN A 95 5.89 -11.79 2.87
CA ASN A 95 6.64 -11.41 4.08
C ASN A 95 7.14 -9.97 4.05
N SER A 96 7.63 -9.54 2.90
CA SER A 96 8.24 -8.23 2.69
C SER A 96 8.37 -7.93 1.21
N PHE A 97 8.65 -6.68 0.87
CA PHE A 97 8.95 -6.29 -0.50
C PHE A 97 10.00 -5.16 -0.56
N ASP A 98 10.64 -5.00 -1.73
CA ASP A 98 11.53 -3.89 -2.03
C ASP A 98 11.18 -3.31 -3.40
N ILE A 99 11.09 -1.98 -3.47
CA ILE A 99 10.88 -1.24 -4.71
C ILE A 99 12.25 -0.86 -5.25
N ASP A 100 12.56 -1.23 -6.50
CA ASP A 100 13.86 -0.92 -7.09
C ASP A 100 14.03 0.61 -7.16
N ARG A 101 15.13 1.10 -6.57
CA ARG A 101 15.41 2.53 -6.45
C ARG A 101 15.83 3.18 -7.78
N GLN A 102 16.38 2.41 -8.70
CA GLN A 102 16.81 2.83 -10.04
C GLN A 102 15.68 2.70 -11.05
N ASN A 103 14.84 1.67 -10.90
CA ASN A 103 13.66 1.44 -11.72
C ASN A 103 12.43 1.14 -10.86
N PRO A 104 11.75 2.16 -10.30
CA PRO A 104 10.64 1.94 -9.38
C PRO A 104 9.46 1.15 -9.95
N SER A 105 9.38 0.95 -11.27
CA SER A 105 8.43 -0.01 -11.87
C SER A 105 8.64 -1.44 -11.34
N ASP A 106 9.89 -1.83 -11.07
CA ASP A 106 10.21 -3.18 -10.61
C ASP A 106 10.08 -3.29 -9.09
N VAL A 107 9.38 -4.33 -8.64
CA VAL A 107 9.16 -4.65 -7.23
C VAL A 107 9.50 -6.12 -7.00
N MET A 108 10.30 -6.38 -5.98
CA MET A 108 10.65 -7.74 -5.55
C MET A 108 9.95 -8.05 -4.24
N CYS A 109 9.28 -9.20 -4.15
CA CYS A 109 8.56 -9.66 -2.97
C CYS A 109 9.22 -10.91 -2.41
N SER A 110 9.37 -10.98 -1.09
CA SER A 110 9.73 -12.20 -0.37
C SER A 110 8.47 -12.95 0.03
N LEU A 111 8.34 -14.20 -0.39
CA LEU A 111 7.19 -15.04 -0.08
C LEU A 111 7.46 -15.94 1.13
N GLU A 112 6.40 -16.56 1.67
CA GLU A 112 6.49 -17.46 2.83
C GLU A 112 7.42 -18.66 2.60
N TRP A 113 7.42 -19.23 1.39
CA TRP A 113 8.08 -20.50 1.09
C TRP A 113 9.54 -20.36 0.62
N GLU A 114 10.27 -19.40 1.19
CA GLU A 114 11.67 -19.10 0.82
C GLU A 114 11.85 -18.80 -0.69
N SER A 115 10.80 -18.28 -1.31
CA SER A 115 10.75 -17.92 -2.72
C SER A 115 10.60 -16.41 -2.89
N ILE A 116 10.86 -15.93 -4.12
CA ILE A 116 10.67 -14.53 -4.49
C ILE A 116 9.72 -14.41 -5.67
N ALA A 117 8.95 -13.32 -5.68
CA ALA A 117 8.24 -12.85 -6.86
C ALA A 117 8.85 -11.54 -7.33
N ILE A 118 8.92 -11.33 -8.64
CA ILE A 118 9.36 -10.06 -9.23
C ILE A 118 8.26 -9.62 -10.19
N ILE A 119 7.78 -8.39 -10.00
CA ILE A 119 6.78 -7.78 -10.87
C ILE A 119 7.33 -6.49 -11.46
N THR A 120 6.93 -6.20 -12.69
CA THR A 120 7.14 -4.89 -13.33
C THR A 120 5.78 -4.23 -13.47
N ARG A 121 5.60 -3.11 -12.80
CA ARG A 121 4.38 -2.31 -12.82
C ARG A 121 4.28 -1.55 -14.16
N PRO A 122 3.06 -1.43 -14.73
CA PRO A 122 2.83 -0.75 -16.00
C PRO A 122 3.12 0.75 -15.95
#